data_AF-A0A091NEY4-F1
#
_entry.id   AF-A0A091NEY4-F1
#
_cell.length_a   1.000
_cell.length_b   1.000
_cell.length_c   1.000
_cell.angle_alpha   90.00
_cell.angle_beta   90.00
_cell.angle_gamma   90.00
#
_symmetry.space_group_name_H-M   'P 1'
#
loop_
_entity.id
_entity.type
_entity.pdbx_description
1 polymer ?
#
loop_
_entity_poly.entity_id
_entity_poly.type
_entity_poly.pdbx_seq_one_letter_code
_entity_poly.pdbx_strand_id
1 'polypeptide(L)'
;RKRDVMQNIMQILESVQLKWELFQSWTDFSRLHLSNKLAIFGIGYNTRWKEDIRYHYAEISSQVPLGKRLREYFNSEKPEGRVIMTRVQKMNWKNVYYKFLEITISEARCLELHMEIDWIPIAHSKPIGGNVVQYLLPGGIPKSPGLYAIGYEECHEKPPSPLPEHRAPDSGTDTPGELEVPSLQASLRVDMESARIIYCYLGIAEVRTLQQCLFLHFQANTKTFSKDWVGINAFLSQNCVVEPGVSPKSIYIKFVEVERDFLSAGSLVECLEKAIGYPLKFNN
;
A
#
# COMPACT_ATOMS: atom_id res chain seq x y z
N ARG A 1 -12.45 -1.13 -2.80
CA ARG A 1 -11.35 -1.32 -3.79
C ARG A 1 -11.28 -0.22 -4.85
N LYS A 2 -12.19 -0.11 -5.84
CA LYS A 2 -12.05 0.90 -6.94
C LYS A 2 -12.04 2.37 -6.46
N ARG A 3 -12.87 2.73 -5.46
CA ARG A 3 -12.88 4.10 -4.90
C ARG A 3 -11.59 4.42 -4.14
N ASP A 4 -11.10 3.45 -3.37
CA ASP A 4 -9.86 3.59 -2.59
C ASP A 4 -8.64 3.78 -3.51
N VAL A 5 -8.59 3.01 -4.61
CA VAL A 5 -7.56 3.18 -5.66
C VAL A 5 -7.60 4.58 -6.26
N MET A 6 -8.79 5.08 -6.63
CA MET A 6 -8.94 6.43 -7.17
C MET A 6 -8.49 7.50 -6.17
N GLN A 7 -8.80 7.34 -4.88
CA GLN A 7 -8.40 8.28 -3.84
C GLN A 7 -6.88 8.29 -3.62
N ASN A 8 -6.24 7.13 -3.61
CA ASN A 8 -4.78 7.02 -3.53
C ASN A 8 -4.10 7.68 -4.74
N ILE A 9 -4.62 7.44 -5.94
CA ILE A 9 -4.11 8.06 -7.17
C ILE A 9 -4.25 9.59 -7.11
N MET A 10 -5.40 10.09 -6.64
CA MET A 10 -5.61 11.52 -6.46
C MET A 10 -4.60 12.12 -5.48
N GLN A 11 -4.30 11.44 -4.37
CA GLN A 11 -3.29 11.89 -3.41
C GLN A 11 -1.90 12.04 -4.05
N ILE A 12 -1.48 11.07 -4.87
CA ILE A 12 -0.21 11.15 -5.61
C ILE A 12 -0.21 12.34 -6.58
N LEU A 13 -1.31 12.54 -7.33
CA LEU A 13 -1.40 13.66 -8.28
C LEU A 13 -1.46 15.04 -7.61
N GLU A 14 -1.94 15.12 -6.36
CA GLU A 14 -1.92 16.36 -5.56
C GLU A 14 -0.56 16.60 -4.89
N SER A 15 0.17 15.54 -4.51
CA SER A 15 1.48 15.69 -3.85
C SER A 15 2.55 16.30 -4.77
N VAL A 16 2.33 16.27 -6.09
CA VAL A 16 3.28 16.77 -7.11
C VAL A 16 2.86 18.14 -7.69
N GLN A 17 1.78 18.77 -7.18
CA GLN A 17 1.30 20.11 -7.59
C GLN A 17 1.17 20.30 -9.11
N LEU A 18 0.68 19.27 -9.81
CA LEU A 18 0.54 19.27 -11.26
C LEU A 18 -0.56 20.26 -11.69
N LYS A 19 -0.29 21.01 -12.77
CA LYS A 19 -1.25 21.94 -13.35
C LYS A 19 -2.32 21.19 -14.14
N TRP A 20 -3.56 21.64 -14.05
CA TRP A 20 -4.64 21.20 -14.91
C TRP A 20 -4.53 21.87 -16.28
N GLU A 21 -4.62 21.05 -17.33
CA GLU A 21 -4.61 21.46 -18.72
C GLU A 21 -6.02 21.34 -19.30
N LEU A 22 -6.49 22.40 -19.96
CA LEU A 22 -7.79 22.42 -20.61
C LEU A 22 -7.73 21.56 -21.88
N PHE A 23 -8.64 20.60 -22.00
CA PHE A 23 -8.82 19.89 -23.26
C PHE A 23 -9.58 20.78 -24.25
N GLN A 24 -8.92 21.19 -25.34
CA GLN A 24 -9.56 21.97 -26.41
C GLN A 24 -9.81 21.12 -27.65
N SER A 25 -8.81 20.32 -28.07
CA SER A 25 -8.93 19.51 -29.27
C SER A 25 -7.94 18.35 -29.33
N TRP A 26 -8.17 17.42 -30.26
CA TRP A 26 -7.29 16.26 -30.48
C TRP A 26 -5.87 16.61 -30.91
N THR A 27 -5.67 17.77 -31.56
CA THR A 27 -4.35 18.20 -32.01
C THR A 27 -3.40 18.51 -30.84
N ASP A 28 -3.95 18.76 -29.66
CA ASP A 28 -3.17 19.04 -28.45
C ASP A 28 -2.34 17.81 -28.02
N PHE A 29 -2.89 16.60 -28.16
CA PHE A 29 -2.19 15.37 -27.78
C PHE A 29 -1.04 15.00 -28.72
N SER A 30 -1.14 15.34 -30.00
CA SER A 30 -0.08 15.09 -30.98
C SER A 30 1.17 15.91 -30.67
N ARG A 31 1.01 17.10 -30.07
CA ARG A 31 2.12 17.98 -29.67
C ARG A 31 2.83 17.52 -28.40
N LEU A 32 2.13 16.82 -27.52
CA LEU A 32 2.63 16.43 -26.20
C LEU A 32 3.46 15.13 -26.21
N HIS A 33 3.64 14.48 -27.36
CA HIS A 33 4.38 13.21 -27.52
C HIS A 33 3.95 12.12 -26.49
N LEU A 34 2.69 12.14 -26.05
CA LEU A 34 2.15 11.22 -25.03
C LEU A 34 1.94 9.79 -25.54
N SER A 35 2.27 9.53 -26.81
CA SER A 35 1.94 8.28 -27.50
C SER A 35 2.64 7.06 -26.92
N ASN A 36 3.76 7.25 -26.22
CA ASN A 36 4.59 6.16 -25.69
C ASN A 36 4.82 6.26 -24.17
N LYS A 37 4.22 7.25 -23.51
CA LYS A 37 4.46 7.52 -22.09
C LYS A 37 3.48 6.75 -21.22
N LEU A 38 3.99 6.09 -20.17
CA LEU A 38 3.17 5.65 -19.05
C LEU A 38 2.98 6.83 -18.10
N ALA A 39 1.83 6.89 -17.46
CA ALA A 39 1.52 8.00 -16.57
C ALA A 39 0.45 7.65 -15.56
N ILE A 40 0.48 8.35 -14.44
CA ILE A 40 -0.69 8.55 -13.59
C ILE A 40 -1.43 9.76 -14.15
N PHE A 41 -2.73 9.67 -14.39
CA PHE A 41 -3.48 10.80 -14.91
C PHE A 41 -4.81 11.00 -14.21
N GLY A 42 -5.26 12.26 -14.21
CA GLY A 42 -6.55 12.69 -13.70
C GLY A 42 -7.34 13.39 -14.79
N ILE A 43 -8.66 13.20 -14.76
CA ILE A 43 -9.61 13.96 -15.57
C ILE A 43 -10.46 14.76 -14.61
N GLY A 44 -10.52 16.06 -14.86
CA GLY A 44 -11.22 17.02 -14.05
C GLY A 44 -12.26 17.79 -14.86
N TYR A 45 -13.12 18.50 -14.16
CA TYR A 45 -14.11 19.38 -14.76
C TYR A 45 -14.38 20.56 -13.85
N ASN A 46 -14.82 21.66 -14.44
CA ASN A 46 -15.47 22.73 -13.72
C ASN A 46 -16.91 22.92 -14.23
N THR A 47 -17.67 23.76 -13.55
CA THR A 47 -19.06 24.04 -13.93
C THR A 47 -19.22 25.54 -14.17
N ARG A 48 -20.35 25.94 -14.76
CA ARG A 48 -20.65 27.37 -14.93
C ARG A 48 -20.73 28.14 -13.61
N TRP A 49 -20.97 27.45 -12.50
CA TRP A 49 -21.20 28.03 -11.17
C TRP A 49 -20.00 27.92 -10.22
N LYS A 50 -19.03 27.07 -10.55
CA LYS A 50 -17.83 26.82 -9.74
C LYS A 50 -16.65 26.62 -10.67
N GLU A 51 -15.70 27.55 -10.58
CA GLU A 51 -14.51 27.57 -11.43
C GLU A 51 -13.47 26.54 -11.02
N ASP A 52 -13.42 26.18 -9.73
CA ASP A 52 -12.51 25.15 -9.22
C ASP A 52 -12.70 23.83 -9.95
N ILE A 53 -11.57 23.23 -10.32
CA ILE A 53 -11.54 21.96 -11.03
C ILE A 53 -11.71 20.83 -10.01
N ARG A 54 -12.70 19.97 -10.27
CA ARG A 54 -12.98 18.76 -9.49
C ARG A 54 -12.63 17.53 -10.29
N TYR A 55 -12.11 16.51 -9.61
CA TYR A 55 -11.89 15.21 -10.24
C TYR A 55 -13.21 14.57 -10.68
N HIS A 56 -13.21 14.10 -11.92
CA HIS A 56 -14.17 13.12 -12.41
C HIS A 56 -13.60 11.70 -12.28
N TYR A 57 -12.32 11.54 -12.62
CA TYR A 57 -11.68 10.24 -12.75
C TYR A 57 -10.16 10.36 -12.54
N ALA A 58 -9.52 9.29 -12.09
CA ALA A 58 -8.07 9.19 -12.06
C ALA A 58 -7.62 7.73 -12.17
N GLU A 59 -6.51 7.48 -12.86
CA GLU A 59 -6.01 6.13 -13.18
C GLU A 59 -4.49 6.11 -13.38
N ILE A 60 -3.89 4.93 -13.14
CA ILE A 60 -2.52 4.61 -13.57
C ILE A 60 -2.58 3.95 -14.94
N SER A 61 -2.05 4.63 -15.95
CA SER A 61 -1.88 4.14 -17.31
C SER A 61 -0.61 3.31 -17.41
N SER A 62 -0.62 2.08 -16.86
CA SER A 62 0.58 1.22 -16.72
C SER A 62 0.84 0.30 -17.93
N GLN A 63 -0.21 -0.08 -18.66
CA GLN A 63 -0.12 -1.03 -19.79
C GLN A 63 -0.38 -0.38 -21.15
N VAL A 64 -1.13 0.72 -21.14
CA VAL A 64 -1.53 1.45 -22.34
C VAL A 64 -0.88 2.82 -22.27
N PRO A 65 -0.30 3.35 -23.35
CA PRO A 65 0.25 4.69 -23.32
C PRO A 65 -0.81 5.75 -23.03
N LEU A 66 -0.42 6.79 -22.29
CA LEU A 66 -1.29 7.86 -21.84
C LEU A 66 -2.10 8.47 -22.99
N GLY A 67 -1.45 8.79 -24.11
CA GLY A 67 -2.13 9.40 -25.25
C GLY A 67 -3.26 8.52 -25.82
N LYS A 68 -3.13 7.18 -25.75
CA LYS A 68 -4.19 6.26 -26.17
C LYS A 68 -5.32 6.23 -25.13
N ARG A 69 -5.02 6.20 -23.82
CA ARG A 69 -6.05 6.24 -22.77
C ARG A 69 -6.82 7.57 -22.77
N LEU A 70 -6.15 8.72 -22.87
CA LEU A 70 -6.84 10.02 -22.92
C LEU A 70 -7.77 10.10 -24.14
N ARG A 71 -7.42 9.50 -25.29
CA ARG A 71 -8.31 9.39 -26.45
C ARG A 71 -9.60 8.64 -26.17
N GLU A 72 -9.60 7.67 -25.26
CA GLU A 72 -10.83 6.95 -24.89
C GLU A 72 -11.77 7.84 -24.07
N TYR A 73 -11.22 8.68 -23.18
CA TYR A 73 -12.02 9.59 -22.37
C TYR A 73 -12.51 10.85 -23.11
N PHE A 74 -11.74 11.38 -24.05
CA PHE A 74 -12.13 12.60 -24.75
C PHE A 74 -12.93 12.34 -26.04
N ASN A 75 -13.09 11.07 -26.47
CA ASN A 75 -13.81 10.70 -27.69
C ASN A 75 -15.24 10.23 -27.38
N SER A 76 -16.21 10.99 -27.85
CA SER A 76 -17.65 10.70 -27.70
C SER A 76 -18.09 9.38 -28.36
N GLU A 77 -17.31 8.79 -29.25
CA GLU A 77 -17.60 7.48 -29.83
C GLU A 77 -17.20 6.33 -28.90
N LYS A 78 -16.27 6.58 -27.98
CA LYS A 78 -15.78 5.60 -27.02
C LYS A 78 -16.68 5.55 -25.77
N PRO A 79 -16.79 4.39 -25.09
CA PRO A 79 -17.63 4.25 -23.90
C PRO A 79 -17.33 5.29 -22.82
N GLU A 80 -16.06 5.54 -22.54
CA GLU A 80 -15.59 6.49 -21.52
C GLU A 80 -15.95 7.93 -21.90
N GLY A 81 -15.69 8.34 -23.14
CA GLY A 81 -16.05 9.68 -23.60
C GLY A 81 -17.55 9.92 -23.72
N ARG A 82 -18.37 8.89 -24.00
CA ARG A 82 -19.85 9.02 -23.89
C ARG A 82 -20.29 9.39 -22.48
N VAL A 83 -19.63 8.85 -21.45
CA VAL A 83 -19.93 9.21 -20.05
C VAL A 83 -19.60 10.67 -19.80
N ILE A 84 -18.43 11.15 -20.24
CA ILE A 84 -18.04 12.56 -20.10
C ILE A 84 -19.02 13.48 -20.84
N MET A 85 -19.36 13.19 -22.09
CA MET A 85 -20.30 14.01 -22.87
C MET A 85 -21.69 14.06 -22.23
N THR A 86 -22.16 12.93 -21.70
CA THR A 86 -23.42 12.88 -20.95
C THR A 86 -23.36 13.78 -19.71
N ARG A 87 -22.22 13.81 -19.00
CA ARG A 87 -22.03 14.69 -17.84
C ARG A 87 -21.94 16.16 -18.25
N VAL A 88 -21.27 16.48 -19.35
CA VAL A 88 -21.24 17.85 -19.91
C VAL A 88 -22.65 18.37 -20.16
N GLN A 89 -23.49 17.56 -20.80
CA GLN A 89 -24.87 17.94 -21.13
C GLN A 89 -25.80 17.95 -19.91
N LYS A 90 -25.77 16.91 -19.08
CA LYS A 90 -26.75 16.73 -17.97
C LYS A 90 -26.35 17.42 -16.67
N MET A 91 -25.05 17.61 -16.43
CA MET A 91 -24.53 18.16 -15.18
C MET A 91 -23.94 19.57 -15.35
N ASN A 92 -24.17 20.21 -16.50
CA ASN A 92 -23.72 21.57 -16.81
C ASN A 92 -22.20 21.78 -16.60
N TRP A 93 -21.38 20.79 -16.98
CA TRP A 93 -19.94 21.01 -16.98
C TRP A 93 -19.59 22.05 -18.04
N LYS A 94 -18.71 22.98 -17.69
CA LYS A 94 -18.27 24.05 -18.59
C LYS A 94 -17.09 23.54 -19.41
N ASN A 95 -16.03 23.13 -18.73
CA ASN A 95 -14.80 22.65 -19.34
C ASN A 95 -14.38 21.31 -18.72
N VAL A 96 -13.66 20.52 -19.52
CA VAL A 96 -13.01 19.28 -19.09
C VAL A 96 -11.49 19.47 -19.15
N TYR A 97 -10.82 19.00 -18.12
CA TYR A 97 -9.39 19.17 -17.92
C TYR A 97 -8.71 17.81 -17.76
N TYR A 98 -7.42 17.76 -18.02
CA TYR A 98 -6.58 16.64 -17.63
C TYR A 98 -5.32 17.14 -16.92
N LYS A 99 -4.69 16.26 -16.16
CA LYS A 99 -3.33 16.42 -15.69
C LYS A 99 -2.68 15.07 -15.57
N PHE A 100 -1.36 15.00 -15.68
CA PHE A 100 -0.66 13.73 -15.64
C PHE A 100 0.73 13.86 -15.01
N LEU A 101 1.17 12.78 -14.41
CA LEU A 101 2.53 12.54 -13.95
C LEU A 101 3.09 11.40 -14.80
N GLU A 102 4.11 11.68 -15.60
CA GLU A 102 4.84 10.63 -16.31
C GLU A 102 5.54 9.72 -15.31
N ILE A 103 5.49 8.41 -15.56
CA ILE A 103 6.12 7.39 -14.71
C ILE A 103 6.88 6.40 -15.58
N THR A 104 7.93 5.80 -15.02
CA THR A 104 8.63 4.68 -15.64
C THR A 104 7.84 3.37 -15.51
N ILE A 105 8.24 2.33 -16.24
CA ILE A 105 7.66 0.98 -16.12
C ILE A 105 7.85 0.44 -14.69
N SER A 106 9.04 0.63 -14.10
CA SER A 106 9.33 0.21 -12.73
C SER A 106 8.48 0.96 -11.70
N GLU A 107 8.25 2.26 -11.86
CA GLU A 107 7.37 3.04 -11.00
C GLU A 107 5.91 2.55 -11.12
N ALA A 108 5.44 2.25 -12.33
CA ALA A 108 4.12 1.64 -12.53
C ALA A 108 3.99 0.29 -11.80
N ARG A 109 5.02 -0.57 -11.88
CA ARG A 109 5.08 -1.85 -11.13
C ARG A 109 5.19 -1.64 -9.62
N CYS A 110 5.84 -0.57 -9.16
CA CYS A 110 5.89 -0.21 -7.76
C CYS A 110 4.50 0.15 -7.21
N LEU A 111 3.70 0.89 -7.99
CA LEU A 111 2.33 1.23 -7.62
C LEU A 111 1.40 0.01 -7.67
N GLU A 112 1.58 -0.90 -8.63
CA GLU A 112 0.88 -2.19 -8.67
C GLU A 112 1.21 -3.03 -7.44
N LEU A 113 2.51 -3.13 -7.08
CA LEU A 113 2.94 -3.75 -5.83
C LEU A 113 2.17 -3.16 -4.66
N HIS A 114 2.02 -1.84 -4.58
CA HIS A 114 1.30 -1.17 -3.50
C HIS A 114 -0.20 -1.46 -3.48
N MET A 115 -0.89 -1.31 -4.61
CA MET A 115 -2.36 -1.22 -4.70
C MET A 115 -3.06 -2.53 -5.09
N GLU A 116 -2.37 -3.43 -5.79
CA GLU A 116 -2.96 -4.63 -6.37
C GLU A 116 -2.52 -5.92 -5.67
N ILE A 117 -1.27 -5.94 -5.19
CA ILE A 117 -0.68 -7.11 -4.54
C ILE A 117 -0.97 -7.11 -3.04
N ASP A 118 -1.61 -8.19 -2.59
CA ASP A 118 -1.93 -8.44 -1.20
C ASP A 118 -0.69 -8.80 -0.39
N TRP A 119 -0.71 -8.48 0.91
CA TRP A 119 0.34 -8.83 1.85
C TRP A 119 0.29 -10.32 2.19
N ILE A 120 1.46 -10.95 2.24
CA ILE A 120 1.64 -12.35 2.63
C ILE A 120 2.26 -12.38 4.02
N PRO A 121 1.57 -12.95 5.03
CA PRO A 121 2.12 -13.08 6.37
C PRO A 121 3.31 -14.05 6.39
N ILE A 122 4.33 -13.71 7.17
CA ILE A 122 5.46 -14.59 7.47
C ILE A 122 5.19 -15.26 8.81
N ALA A 123 5.16 -16.59 8.80
CA ALA A 123 5.01 -17.36 10.02
C ALA A 123 6.32 -17.41 10.83
N HIS A 124 6.20 -17.58 12.14
CA HIS A 124 7.34 -17.82 13.03
C HIS A 124 7.35 -19.29 13.47
N SER A 125 8.54 -19.88 13.57
CA SER A 125 8.76 -21.13 14.30
C SER A 125 9.54 -20.86 15.57
N LYS A 126 9.14 -21.51 16.68
CA LYS A 126 9.88 -21.47 17.94
C LYS A 126 10.54 -22.84 18.19
N PRO A 127 11.88 -22.94 18.15
CA PRO A 127 12.56 -24.16 18.57
C PRO A 127 12.37 -24.38 20.08
N ILE A 128 12.22 -25.64 20.47
CA ILE A 128 12.00 -26.04 21.87
C ILE A 128 13.22 -25.62 22.70
N GLY A 129 13.00 -24.87 23.78
CA GLY A 129 14.04 -24.45 24.72
C GLY A 129 14.85 -23.21 24.31
N GLY A 130 14.49 -22.54 23.21
CA GLY A 130 15.15 -21.31 22.75
C GLY A 130 14.29 -20.04 22.92
N ASN A 131 14.97 -18.90 23.10
CA ASN A 131 14.36 -17.55 23.08
C ASN A 131 14.41 -16.92 21.68
N VAL A 132 14.83 -17.66 20.66
CA VAL A 132 14.98 -17.16 19.29
C VAL A 132 13.93 -17.84 18.41
N VAL A 133 13.08 -17.06 17.76
CA VAL A 133 12.18 -17.55 16.71
C VAL A 133 12.85 -17.45 15.35
N GLN A 134 12.38 -18.24 14.39
CA GLN A 134 12.83 -18.18 13.01
C GLN A 134 11.66 -17.88 12.09
N TYR A 135 11.91 -17.10 11.05
CA TYR A 135 10.92 -16.85 10.02
C TYR A 135 10.77 -18.05 9.09
N LEU A 136 9.53 -18.39 8.78
CA LEU A 136 9.16 -19.38 7.78
C LEU A 136 8.63 -18.64 6.56
N LEU A 137 9.49 -18.47 5.56
CA LEU A 137 9.10 -17.87 4.30
C LEU A 137 8.06 -18.74 3.58
N PRO A 138 7.06 -18.13 2.93
CA PRO A 138 6.07 -18.86 2.15
C PRO A 138 6.73 -19.59 0.96
N GLY A 139 6.13 -20.69 0.55
CA GLY A 139 6.47 -21.34 -0.72
C GLY A 139 6.10 -20.46 -1.92
N GLY A 140 6.67 -20.76 -3.09
CA GLY A 140 6.26 -20.12 -4.34
C GLY A 140 6.85 -18.72 -4.59
N ILE A 141 7.83 -18.27 -3.80
CA ILE A 141 8.55 -17.01 -4.09
C ILE A 141 9.27 -17.14 -5.44
N PRO A 142 9.03 -16.23 -6.40
CA PRO A 142 9.62 -16.30 -7.74
C PRO A 142 11.15 -16.32 -7.75
N LYS A 143 11.71 -17.06 -8.72
CA LYS A 143 13.15 -17.11 -9.03
C LYS A 143 13.52 -16.12 -10.14
N SER A 144 12.85 -14.99 -10.19
CA SER A 144 13.00 -13.93 -11.19
C SER A 144 13.36 -12.60 -10.52
N PRO A 145 13.84 -11.61 -11.29
CA PRO A 145 14.00 -10.24 -10.82
C PRO A 145 12.65 -9.59 -10.48
N GLY A 146 12.67 -8.54 -9.67
CA GLY A 146 11.45 -7.80 -9.35
C GLY A 146 11.56 -6.84 -8.17
N LEU A 147 10.41 -6.40 -7.68
CA LEU A 147 10.30 -5.56 -6.50
C LEU A 147 9.67 -6.36 -5.37
N TYR A 148 10.11 -6.11 -4.14
CA TYR A 148 9.49 -6.68 -2.94
C TYR A 148 9.42 -5.66 -1.83
N ALA A 149 8.37 -5.74 -1.02
CA ALA A 149 8.22 -4.91 0.16
C ALA A 149 8.14 -5.78 1.40
N ILE A 150 8.63 -5.23 2.52
CA ILE A 150 8.49 -5.80 3.85
C ILE A 150 7.69 -4.80 4.69
N GLY A 151 6.72 -5.32 5.42
CA GLY A 151 5.90 -4.56 6.33
C GLY A 151 5.73 -5.29 7.66
N TYR A 152 5.20 -4.58 8.65
CA TYR A 152 4.88 -5.14 9.95
C TYR A 152 3.57 -4.57 10.49
N GLU A 153 2.97 -5.29 11.41
CA GLU A 153 1.81 -4.84 12.16
C GLU A 153 2.28 -4.14 13.43
N GLU A 154 1.83 -2.90 13.64
CA GLU A 154 2.05 -2.20 14.91
C GLU A 154 0.96 -2.64 15.87
N CYS A 155 1.33 -3.39 16.91
CA CYS A 155 0.39 -3.78 17.94
C CYS A 155 0.00 -2.52 18.70
N HIS A 156 -1.23 -2.05 18.53
CA HIS A 156 -1.76 -1.01 19.42
C HIS A 156 -1.80 -1.60 20.82
N GLU A 157 -0.87 -1.20 21.67
CA GLU A 157 -0.92 -1.54 23.08
C GLU A 157 -2.27 -1.09 23.61
N LYS A 158 -3.07 -2.06 24.06
CA LYS A 158 -4.35 -1.79 24.70
C LYS A 158 -4.04 -0.85 25.88
N PRO A 159 -4.64 0.35 25.98
CA PRO A 159 -4.36 1.25 27.08
C PRO A 159 -4.56 0.49 28.39
N PRO A 160 -3.70 0.70 29.40
CA PRO A 160 -3.77 -0.04 30.65
C PRO A 160 -5.18 0.10 31.22
N SER A 161 -5.88 -1.03 31.35
CA SER A 161 -7.19 -1.08 31.97
C SER A 161 -7.12 -0.40 33.34
N PRO A 162 -8.05 0.50 33.69
CA PRO A 162 -8.04 1.12 35.01
C PRO A 162 -8.07 0.03 36.09
N LEU A 163 -7.13 0.15 37.04
CA LEU A 163 -6.94 -0.75 38.17
C LEU A 163 -8.27 -0.95 38.94
N PRO A 164 -8.53 -2.14 39.51
CA PRO A 164 -9.70 -2.34 40.33
C PRO A 164 -9.52 -1.61 41.66
N GLU A 165 -10.34 -0.58 41.91
CA GLU A 165 -10.40 0.08 43.20
C GLU A 165 -10.85 -0.90 44.32
N HIS A 166 -10.19 -0.71 45.45
CA HIS A 166 -10.37 -1.32 46.76
C HIS A 166 -11.76 -1.89 47.11
N ARG A 167 -11.79 -3.16 47.53
CA ARG A 167 -12.86 -3.75 48.36
C ARG A 167 -12.76 -3.25 49.81
N ALA A 168 -13.91 -2.92 50.39
CA ALA A 168 -14.54 -3.53 51.59
C ALA A 168 -15.58 -2.57 52.24
N PRO A 169 -16.48 -3.01 53.15
CA PRO A 169 -17.34 -4.21 53.12
C PRO A 169 -18.83 -3.94 53.52
N ASP A 170 -19.67 -4.96 53.27
CA ASP A 170 -20.91 -5.39 53.96
C ASP A 170 -22.20 -4.55 54.06
N SER A 171 -23.27 -5.10 53.46
CA SER A 171 -24.59 -5.47 54.04
C SER A 171 -25.55 -5.72 52.87
N GLY A 172 -26.20 -6.87 52.63
CA GLY A 172 -26.73 -7.90 53.51
C GLY A 172 -28.25 -7.91 53.30
N THR A 173 -28.77 -8.74 52.38
CA THR A 173 -30.10 -9.40 52.44
C THR A 173 -30.38 -10.25 51.19
N ASP A 174 -30.90 -11.45 51.42
CA ASP A 174 -31.17 -12.56 50.50
C ASP A 174 -32.32 -12.33 49.50
N THR A 175 -32.23 -12.95 48.31
CA THR A 175 -33.29 -13.81 47.73
C THR A 175 -32.79 -14.55 46.47
N PRO A 176 -33.31 -15.76 46.16
CA PRO A 176 -32.73 -16.69 45.19
C PRO A 176 -33.43 -16.63 43.82
N GLY A 177 -32.66 -16.57 42.73
CA GLY A 177 -33.23 -16.61 41.39
C GLY A 177 -32.19 -16.92 40.31
N GLU A 178 -32.43 -18.04 39.64
CA GLU A 178 -31.97 -18.40 38.28
C GLU A 178 -30.48 -18.69 38.03
N LEU A 179 -30.22 -19.98 37.81
CA LEU A 179 -29.12 -20.49 36.99
C LEU A 179 -29.22 -19.89 35.57
N GLU A 180 -28.43 -18.86 35.28
CA GLU A 180 -28.01 -18.55 33.92
C GLU A 180 -26.54 -18.91 33.73
N VAL A 181 -26.33 -19.97 32.95
CA VAL A 181 -25.04 -20.37 32.39
C VAL A 181 -24.53 -19.23 31.50
N PRO A 182 -23.33 -18.65 31.71
CA PRO A 182 -22.82 -17.65 30.80
C PRO A 182 -22.54 -18.31 29.45
N SER A 183 -23.26 -17.89 28.42
CA SER A 183 -23.06 -18.34 27.06
C SER A 183 -21.64 -18.01 26.59
N LEU A 184 -20.91 -19.05 26.19
CA LEU A 184 -19.53 -19.05 25.70
C LEU A 184 -19.31 -18.29 24.37
N GLN A 185 -20.22 -17.37 23.99
CA GLN A 185 -20.23 -16.72 22.68
C GLN A 185 -19.98 -15.20 22.74
N ALA A 186 -19.72 -14.64 23.93
CA ALA A 186 -19.45 -13.21 24.09
C ALA A 186 -17.97 -12.80 23.90
N SER A 187 -17.03 -13.74 23.72
CA SER A 187 -15.58 -13.43 23.65
C SER A 187 -14.96 -13.50 22.25
N LEU A 188 -15.75 -13.68 21.19
CA LEU A 188 -15.26 -13.77 19.80
C LEU A 188 -15.63 -12.58 18.91
N ARG A 189 -15.99 -11.45 19.50
CA ARG A 189 -16.02 -10.17 18.79
C ARG A 189 -14.86 -9.32 19.28
N VAL A 190 -13.64 -9.79 19.00
CA VAL A 190 -12.52 -8.87 18.84
C VAL A 190 -12.92 -8.01 17.65
N ASP A 191 -13.28 -6.78 17.96
CA ASP A 191 -13.43 -5.70 17.00
C ASP A 191 -12.12 -5.65 16.21
N MET A 192 -12.10 -6.28 15.03
CA MET A 192 -10.97 -6.23 14.12
C MET A 192 -10.97 -4.84 13.50
N GLU A 193 -10.53 -3.84 14.28
CA GLU A 193 -9.81 -2.73 13.68
C GLU A 193 -8.76 -3.36 12.79
N SER A 194 -8.96 -3.25 11.49
CA SER A 194 -8.17 -3.95 10.49
C SER A 194 -6.74 -3.47 10.66
N ALA A 195 -5.90 -4.29 11.28
CA ALA A 195 -4.60 -3.84 11.71
C ALA A 195 -3.82 -3.36 10.48
N ARG A 196 -3.38 -2.10 10.55
CA ARG A 196 -2.78 -1.42 9.41
C ARG A 196 -1.35 -1.91 9.25
N ILE A 197 -1.08 -2.74 8.24
CA ILE A 197 0.29 -3.14 7.89
C ILE A 197 1.07 -1.89 7.45
N ILE A 198 2.17 -1.61 8.15
CA ILE A 198 3.06 -0.48 7.90
C ILE A 198 4.21 -0.96 7.02
N TYR A 199 4.42 -0.31 5.88
CA TYR A 199 5.61 -0.53 5.06
C TYR A 199 6.83 -0.07 5.83
N CYS A 200 7.87 -0.89 5.85
CA CYS A 200 9.13 -0.52 6.48
C CYS A 200 10.31 -0.61 5.52
N TYR A 201 10.19 -1.38 4.44
CA TYR A 201 11.24 -1.56 3.46
C TYR A 201 10.69 -1.85 2.06
N LEU A 202 11.35 -1.29 1.04
CA LEU A 202 11.22 -1.64 -0.37
C LEU A 202 12.57 -2.12 -0.88
N GLY A 203 12.61 -3.32 -1.43
CA GLY A 203 13.80 -3.92 -2.03
C GLY A 203 13.67 -4.10 -3.53
N ILE A 204 14.82 -3.98 -4.20
CA ILE A 204 14.96 -4.14 -5.65
C ILE A 204 15.79 -5.41 -5.89
N ALA A 205 15.18 -6.43 -6.47
CA ALA A 205 15.83 -7.69 -6.81
C ALA A 205 16.30 -7.64 -8.27
N GLU A 206 17.42 -6.96 -8.53
CA GLU A 206 17.97 -6.78 -9.88
C GLU A 206 19.08 -7.78 -10.21
N VAL A 207 20.09 -7.86 -9.33
CA VAL A 207 21.25 -8.75 -9.44
C VAL A 207 20.92 -10.16 -8.97
N ARG A 208 20.08 -10.26 -7.93
CA ARG A 208 19.60 -11.51 -7.32
C ARG A 208 18.11 -11.65 -7.57
N THR A 209 17.62 -12.88 -7.52
CA THR A 209 16.18 -13.14 -7.64
C THR A 209 15.42 -12.68 -6.39
N LEU A 210 14.11 -12.45 -6.52
CA LEU A 210 13.22 -12.15 -5.39
C LEU A 210 13.39 -13.15 -4.26
N GLN A 211 13.40 -14.45 -4.60
CA GLN A 211 13.65 -15.53 -3.65
C GLN A 211 15.00 -15.38 -2.92
N GLN A 212 16.09 -15.13 -3.65
CA GLN A 212 17.40 -14.98 -3.03
C GLN A 212 17.47 -13.77 -2.10
N CYS A 213 16.94 -12.62 -2.52
CA CYS A 213 16.87 -11.41 -1.71
C CYS A 213 16.10 -11.65 -0.40
N LEU A 214 14.90 -12.22 -0.49
CA LEU A 214 14.10 -12.52 0.71
C LEU A 214 14.78 -13.55 1.61
N PHE A 215 15.40 -14.60 1.08
CA PHE A 215 16.17 -15.54 1.92
C PHE A 215 17.31 -14.87 2.67
N LEU A 216 18.01 -13.91 2.05
CA LEU A 216 19.08 -13.18 2.71
C LEU A 216 18.59 -12.29 3.85
N HIS A 217 17.40 -11.71 3.73
CA HIS A 217 16.81 -10.92 4.81
C HIS A 217 16.36 -11.79 5.98
N PHE A 218 15.72 -12.93 5.68
CA PHE A 218 14.98 -13.70 6.68
C PHE A 218 15.71 -14.93 7.23
N GLN A 219 16.75 -15.43 6.55
CA GLN A 219 17.48 -16.65 6.94
C GLN A 219 18.98 -16.46 7.12
N ALA A 220 19.50 -15.25 6.96
CA ALA A 220 20.93 -15.05 7.09
C ALA A 220 21.39 -15.21 8.54
N ASN A 221 22.53 -15.90 8.70
CA ASN A 221 23.05 -16.32 9.99
C ASN A 221 23.67 -15.13 10.73
N THR A 222 23.39 -14.98 12.03
CA THR A 222 23.94 -13.89 12.88
C THR A 222 25.47 -13.85 12.91
N LYS A 223 26.15 -14.96 12.55
CA LYS A 223 27.62 -15.06 12.49
C LYS A 223 28.27 -14.41 11.26
N THR A 224 27.51 -14.05 10.23
CA THR A 224 28.02 -13.47 8.98
C THR A 224 27.98 -11.93 8.95
N PHE A 225 27.56 -11.28 10.03
CA PHE A 225 27.25 -9.86 10.03
C PHE A 225 28.25 -9.04 10.85
N SER A 226 28.92 -8.08 10.19
CA SER A 226 29.82 -7.13 10.82
C SER A 226 29.07 -6.13 11.70
N LYS A 227 29.83 -5.36 12.48
CA LYS A 227 29.41 -4.59 13.66
C LYS A 227 28.46 -3.39 13.40
N ASP A 228 28.06 -3.14 12.15
CA ASP A 228 27.22 -1.99 11.78
C ASP A 228 25.82 -2.45 11.37
N TRP A 229 25.01 -2.81 12.36
CA TRP A 229 23.62 -3.22 12.21
C TRP A 229 22.71 -2.00 11.98
N VAL A 230 22.68 -1.48 10.75
CA VAL A 230 21.74 -0.44 10.31
C VAL A 230 20.77 -1.04 9.29
N GLY A 231 19.47 -0.76 9.42
CA GLY A 231 18.47 -1.10 8.40
C GLY A 231 17.64 -2.37 8.67
N ILE A 232 17.06 -2.93 7.61
CA ILE A 232 15.99 -3.94 7.68
C ILE A 232 16.44 -5.28 8.30
N ASN A 233 17.67 -5.72 8.06
CA ASN A 233 18.19 -6.97 8.63
C ASN A 233 18.28 -6.91 10.15
N ALA A 234 18.66 -5.74 10.70
CA ALA A 234 18.71 -5.50 12.14
C ALA A 234 17.33 -5.60 12.77
N PHE A 235 16.37 -4.93 12.15
CA PHE A 235 14.99 -5.00 12.58
C PHE A 235 14.44 -6.43 12.58
N LEU A 236 14.63 -7.17 11.49
CA LEU A 236 14.15 -8.56 11.38
C LEU A 236 14.81 -9.50 12.39
N SER A 237 16.12 -9.38 12.59
CA SER A 237 16.89 -10.16 13.56
C SER A 237 16.47 -9.88 14.99
N GLN A 238 16.35 -8.59 15.37
CA GLN A 238 15.89 -8.19 16.70
C GLN A 238 14.48 -8.70 16.99
N ASN A 239 13.58 -8.64 16.00
CA ASN A 239 12.22 -9.18 16.12
C ASN A 239 12.19 -10.70 16.38
N CYS A 240 13.25 -11.42 15.99
CA CYS A 240 13.41 -12.85 16.28
C CYS A 240 13.93 -13.15 17.70
N VAL A 241 14.47 -12.17 18.42
CA VAL A 241 14.92 -12.33 19.81
C VAL A 241 13.74 -12.02 20.72
N VAL A 242 13.15 -13.06 21.30
CA VAL A 242 11.89 -12.97 22.04
C VAL A 242 12.16 -12.91 23.54
N GLU A 243 11.84 -11.78 24.16
CA GLU A 243 11.84 -11.66 25.61
C GLU A 243 10.68 -12.44 26.23
N PRO A 244 10.83 -12.97 27.45
CA PRO A 244 9.74 -13.67 28.14
C PRO A 244 8.49 -12.79 28.25
N GLY A 245 7.36 -13.25 27.69
CA GLY A 245 6.08 -12.56 27.74
C GLY A 245 5.81 -11.57 26.59
N VAL A 246 6.78 -11.32 25.71
CA VAL A 246 6.62 -10.46 24.53
C VAL A 246 6.47 -11.34 23.29
N SER A 247 5.47 -11.09 22.45
CA SER A 247 5.36 -11.76 21.14
C SER A 247 6.17 -11.01 20.07
N PRO A 248 6.84 -11.71 19.14
CA PRO A 248 7.38 -11.09 17.93
C PRO A 248 6.32 -10.28 17.21
N LYS A 249 6.70 -9.17 16.58
CA LYS A 249 5.82 -8.43 15.66
C LYS A 249 5.47 -9.32 14.46
N SER A 250 4.22 -9.25 14.01
CA SER A 250 3.79 -9.86 12.75
C SER A 250 4.50 -9.20 11.58
N ILE A 251 5.22 -9.98 10.78
CA ILE A 251 5.92 -9.50 9.59
C ILE A 251 5.20 -9.98 8.33
N TYR A 252 5.17 -9.13 7.32
CA TYR A 252 4.52 -9.38 6.04
C TYR A 252 5.48 -9.06 4.90
N ILE A 253 5.32 -9.79 3.80
CA ILE A 253 6.02 -9.51 2.55
C ILE A 253 5.03 -9.38 1.41
N LYS A 254 5.46 -8.74 0.34
CA LYS A 254 4.85 -8.89 -0.97
C LYS A 254 5.86 -8.65 -2.07
N PHE A 255 5.58 -9.13 -3.26
CA PHE A 255 6.50 -9.04 -4.39
C PHE A 255 5.75 -8.99 -5.72
N VAL A 256 6.39 -8.40 -6.71
CA VAL A 256 5.95 -8.39 -8.12
C VAL A 256 7.16 -8.62 -9.01
N GLU A 257 7.00 -9.48 -10.01
CA GLU A 257 8.05 -9.76 -11.00
C GLU A 257 8.17 -8.56 -11.96
N VAL A 258 9.41 -8.15 -12.22
CA VAL A 258 9.71 -7.06 -13.16
C VAL A 258 10.95 -7.45 -13.94
N GLU A 259 10.93 -7.23 -15.25
CA GLU A 259 12.11 -7.50 -16.07
C GLU A 259 13.28 -6.61 -15.64
N ARG A 260 14.49 -7.18 -15.67
CA ARG A 260 15.72 -6.51 -15.20
C ARG A 260 15.92 -5.15 -15.85
N ASP A 261 15.64 -5.06 -17.15
CA ASP A 261 15.85 -3.86 -17.97
C ASP A 261 15.01 -2.66 -17.50
N PHE A 262 13.96 -2.88 -16.70
CA PHE A 262 13.12 -1.81 -16.17
C PHE A 262 13.47 -1.43 -14.74
N LEU A 263 14.11 -2.31 -13.95
CA LEU A 263 14.33 -2.10 -12.51
C LEU A 263 15.25 -0.93 -12.17
N SER A 264 16.12 -0.52 -13.09
CA SER A 264 17.11 0.54 -12.89
C SER A 264 16.57 1.95 -13.20
N ALA A 265 15.34 2.08 -13.69
CA ALA A 265 14.76 3.36 -14.06
C ALA A 265 13.92 3.99 -12.92
N GLY A 266 13.94 5.32 -12.82
CA GLY A 266 13.05 6.08 -11.93
C GLY A 266 13.47 6.10 -10.45
N SER A 267 12.58 6.62 -9.60
CA SER A 267 12.80 6.77 -8.16
C SER A 267 11.79 5.92 -7.38
N LEU A 268 12.07 4.63 -7.26
CA LEU A 268 11.10 3.65 -6.73
C LEU A 268 10.71 3.87 -5.27
N VAL A 269 11.69 4.24 -4.44
CA VAL A 269 11.47 4.54 -3.02
C VAL A 269 10.56 5.76 -2.90
N GLU A 270 10.91 6.88 -3.55
CA GLU A 270 10.11 8.10 -3.55
C GLU A 270 8.71 7.88 -4.13
N CYS A 271 8.60 7.08 -5.20
CA CYS A 271 7.33 6.69 -5.80
C CYS A 271 6.42 5.98 -4.79
N LEU A 272 6.96 5.01 -4.05
CA LEU A 272 6.21 4.30 -3.01
C LEU A 272 5.88 5.21 -1.83
N GLU A 273 6.84 6.01 -1.35
CA GLU A 273 6.65 6.93 -0.22
C GLU A 273 5.56 7.96 -0.49
N LYS A 274 5.50 8.50 -1.72
CA LYS A 274 4.41 9.37 -2.18
C LYS A 274 3.06 8.64 -2.18
N ALA A 275 3.03 7.37 -2.57
CA ALA A 275 1.80 6.58 -2.61
C ALA A 275 1.30 6.18 -1.21
N ILE A 276 2.18 5.83 -0.29
CA ILE A 276 1.82 5.43 1.08
C ILE A 276 1.65 6.63 2.03
N GLY A 277 2.24 7.78 1.69
CA GLY A 277 2.13 9.04 2.43
C GLY A 277 3.12 9.20 3.60
N TYR A 278 4.16 8.37 3.68
CA TYR A 278 5.19 8.45 4.73
C TYR A 278 6.52 7.83 4.25
N PRO A 279 7.67 8.24 4.85
CA PRO A 279 8.97 7.69 4.49
C PRO A 279 9.18 6.26 5.00
N LEU A 280 9.91 5.45 4.24
CA LEU A 280 10.27 4.09 4.62
C LEU A 280 11.42 4.11 5.63
N LYS A 281 11.21 3.40 6.75
CA LYS A 281 12.14 3.41 7.88
C LYS A 281 13.53 2.85 7.55
N PHE A 282 13.61 1.89 6.63
CA PHE A 282 14.83 1.11 6.39
C PHE A 282 15.40 1.23 4.97
N ASN A 283 15.04 2.28 4.23
CA ASN A 283 15.52 2.56 2.87
C ASN A 283 16.54 3.71 2.77
N ASN A 284 16.99 4.25 3.91
CA ASN A 284 17.97 5.34 4.03
C ASN A 284 19.36 4.84 4.37
#